data_AF-R7SC65-F1
#
_entry.id   AF-R7SC65-F1
#
_cell.length_a   1.000
_cell.length_b   1.000
_cell.length_c   1.000
_cell.angle_alpha   90.00
_cell.angle_beta   90.00
_cell.angle_gamma   90.00
#
_symmetry.space_group_name_H-M   'P 1'
#
loop_
_entity.id
_entity.type
_entity.pdbx_description
1 polymer ?
#
loop_
_entity_poly.entity_id
_entity_poly.type
_entity_poly.pdbx_seq_one_letter_code
_entity_poly.pdbx_strand_id
1 'polypeptide(L)'
;SADRPGMALLTGLVGHHGKFSCHLYCGVIGQHIPDTSHYYPVLQRPTKPAIYSKAGCDHNTIDINHLPSPGAGEYWGNLTHVLASCTQQEFAARQQETGIRKLGIFMGMPQSLPPPFGWGCDIMHLTAINVRDLLIPLWQGTHSTKDDDHPSCWGWAALADSDTW
;
A
#
# COMPACT_ATOMS: atom_id res chain seq x y z
N SER A 1 2.91 15.34 3.85
CA SER A 1 2.29 14.81 2.63
C SER A 1 0.80 15.09 2.63
N ALA A 2 0.30 15.88 1.70
CA ALA A 2 -1.14 16.11 1.49
C ALA A 2 -1.80 14.94 0.70
N ASP A 3 -0.98 13.98 0.25
CA ASP A 3 -1.35 12.95 -0.74
C ASP A 3 -2.10 11.78 -0.14
N ARG A 4 -1.72 11.42 1.10
CA ARG A 4 -2.34 10.29 1.81
C ARG A 4 -3.82 10.56 2.13
N PRO A 5 -4.21 11.73 2.68
CA PRO A 5 -5.63 12.02 2.91
C PRO A 5 -6.37 12.32 1.60
N GLY A 6 -5.73 13.02 0.65
CA GLY A 6 -6.34 13.42 -0.62
C GLY A 6 -6.76 12.22 -1.47
N MET A 7 -5.85 11.28 -1.70
CA MET A 7 -6.17 10.09 -2.51
C MET A 7 -7.17 9.16 -1.83
N ALA A 8 -7.09 8.99 -0.51
CA ALA A 8 -8.11 8.24 0.25
C ALA A 8 -9.49 8.90 0.16
N LEU A 9 -9.56 10.24 0.15
CA LEU A 9 -10.79 10.98 -0.07
C LEU A 9 -11.37 10.77 -1.47
N LEU A 10 -10.52 10.84 -2.50
CA LEU A 10 -10.93 10.71 -3.91
C LEU A 10 -11.41 9.29 -4.24
N THR A 11 -10.64 8.28 -3.83
CA THR A 11 -10.89 6.88 -4.17
C THR A 11 -11.89 6.21 -3.23
N GLY A 12 -12.04 6.73 -2.01
CA GLY A 12 -12.82 6.09 -0.95
C GLY A 12 -12.12 4.88 -0.32
N LEU A 13 -10.85 4.63 -0.66
CA LEU A 13 -10.03 3.57 -0.07
C LEU A 13 -9.44 3.99 1.29
N VAL A 14 -9.03 3.01 2.09
CA VAL A 14 -8.30 3.22 3.36
C VAL A 14 -6.91 3.82 3.12
N GLY A 15 -6.32 3.57 1.95
CA GLY A 15 -4.99 4.04 1.54
C GLY A 15 -3.86 3.12 2.00
N HIS A 16 -2.62 3.61 1.95
CA HIS A 16 -1.39 2.83 2.15
C HIS A 16 -1.29 1.97 3.43
N HIS A 17 -2.04 2.29 4.49
CA HIS A 17 -2.07 1.52 5.73
C HIS A 17 -3.09 0.38 5.75
N GLY A 18 -4.00 0.34 4.78
CA GLY A 18 -5.04 -0.68 4.69
C GLY A 18 -4.52 -1.99 4.08
N LYS A 19 -5.31 -3.07 4.27
CA LYS A 19 -4.99 -4.40 3.74
C LYS A 19 -4.72 -4.39 2.23
N PHE A 20 -5.44 -3.57 1.48
CA PHE A 20 -5.17 -3.27 0.08
C PHE A 20 -4.63 -1.85 -0.03
N SER A 21 -3.31 -1.73 -0.11
CA SER A 21 -2.59 -0.45 -0.09
C SER A 21 -2.46 0.19 -1.47
N CYS A 22 -2.58 -0.59 -2.55
CA CYS A 22 -2.52 -0.08 -3.92
C CYS A 22 -3.70 0.87 -4.18
N HIS A 23 -3.40 2.11 -4.53
CA HIS A 23 -4.42 3.11 -4.85
C HIS A 23 -5.23 2.76 -6.10
N LEU A 24 -4.73 1.85 -6.95
CA LEU A 24 -5.43 1.34 -8.13
C LEU A 24 -6.11 0.00 -7.88
N TYR A 25 -6.22 -0.43 -6.61
CA TYR A 25 -6.93 -1.64 -6.23
C TYR A 25 -6.52 -2.89 -7.04
N CYS A 26 -5.21 -3.13 -7.19
CA CYS A 26 -4.67 -4.26 -7.96
C CYS A 26 -4.86 -5.63 -7.30
N GLY A 27 -5.49 -5.70 -6.12
CA GLY A 27 -5.74 -6.94 -5.40
C GLY A 27 -4.55 -7.49 -4.59
N VAL A 28 -3.37 -6.87 -4.67
CA VAL A 28 -2.25 -7.24 -3.79
C VAL A 28 -2.56 -6.87 -2.35
N ILE A 29 -2.48 -7.86 -1.47
CA ILE A 29 -2.64 -7.72 -0.02
C ILE A 29 -1.30 -7.29 0.57
N GLY A 30 -1.31 -6.29 1.44
CA GLY A 30 -0.12 -5.90 2.21
C GLY A 30 0.23 -6.93 3.29
N GLN A 31 1.51 -6.99 3.64
CA GLN A 31 2.00 -7.80 4.76
C GLN A 31 1.59 -7.15 6.09
N HIS A 32 1.19 -7.95 7.07
CA HIS A 32 0.78 -7.46 8.39
C HIS A 32 1.73 -7.94 9.48
N ILE A 33 2.34 -7.01 10.19
CA ILE A 33 3.12 -7.33 11.38
C ILE A 33 2.15 -7.54 12.54
N PRO A 34 2.20 -8.69 13.25
CA PRO A 34 1.39 -8.93 14.44
C PRO A 34 1.42 -7.75 15.42
N ASP A 35 0.28 -7.49 16.06
CA ASP A 35 0.10 -6.41 17.05
C ASP A 35 0.31 -4.97 16.55
N THR A 36 0.43 -4.78 15.24
CA THR A 36 0.42 -3.44 14.62
C THR A 36 -0.93 -3.14 13.98
N SER A 37 -1.27 -1.85 13.85
CA SER A 37 -2.50 -1.42 13.16
C SER A 37 -2.34 -1.29 11.64
N HIS A 38 -1.14 -1.50 11.10
CA HIS A 38 -0.77 -1.12 9.74
C HIS A 38 -0.43 -2.34 8.89
N TYR A 39 -0.90 -2.32 7.65
CA TYR A 39 -0.41 -3.18 6.59
C TYR A 39 0.70 -2.47 5.84
N TYR A 40 1.72 -3.23 5.44
CA TYR A 40 2.86 -2.71 4.69
C TYR A 40 2.79 -3.23 3.25
N PRO A 41 2.95 -2.36 2.23
CA PRO A 41 2.93 -2.74 0.82
C PRO A 41 4.23 -3.46 0.37
N VAL A 42 4.64 -4.49 1.10
CA VAL A 42 5.89 -5.22 0.84
C VAL A 42 5.60 -6.39 -0.08
N LEU A 43 6.19 -6.37 -1.28
CA LEU A 43 6.02 -7.44 -2.26
C LEU A 43 6.84 -8.68 -1.91
N GLN A 44 7.95 -8.51 -1.19
CA GLN A 44 8.83 -9.59 -0.78
C GLN A 44 8.33 -10.28 0.49
N ARG A 45 8.38 -11.61 0.52
CA ARG A 45 8.09 -12.37 1.74
C ARG A 45 9.16 -12.07 2.79
N PRO A 46 8.78 -11.72 4.03
CA PRO A 46 9.76 -11.45 5.10
C PRO A 46 10.66 -12.65 5.38
N THR A 47 11.94 -12.39 5.67
CA THR A 47 12.95 -13.42 5.99
C THR A 47 12.76 -14.05 7.38
N LYS A 48 12.05 -13.36 8.28
CA LYS A 48 11.68 -13.85 9.61
C LYS A 48 10.16 -14.05 9.70
N PRO A 49 9.58 -15.05 9.01
CA PRO A 49 8.13 -15.22 8.91
C PRO A 49 7.48 -15.51 10.26
N ALA A 50 8.17 -16.17 11.21
CA ALA A 50 7.63 -16.39 12.56
C ALA A 50 7.29 -15.08 13.31
N ILE A 51 7.91 -13.96 12.91
CA ILE A 51 7.72 -12.64 13.54
C ILE A 51 6.80 -11.77 12.70
N TYR A 52 6.95 -11.80 11.37
CA TYR A 52 6.30 -10.83 10.47
C TYR A 52 5.17 -11.42 9.61
N SER A 53 4.81 -12.69 9.81
CA SER A 53 3.76 -13.36 9.04
C SER A 53 2.47 -13.41 9.85
N LYS A 54 1.37 -12.96 9.27
CA LYS A 54 0.03 -13.15 9.80
C LYS A 54 -0.84 -13.84 8.76
N ALA A 55 -1.59 -14.86 9.19
CA ALA A 55 -2.47 -15.62 8.32
C ALA A 55 -3.41 -14.71 7.51
N GLY A 56 -3.50 -14.95 6.21
CA GLY A 56 -4.32 -14.16 5.28
C GLY A 56 -3.68 -12.86 4.83
N CYS A 57 -2.45 -12.60 5.26
CA CYS A 57 -1.62 -11.43 4.90
C CYS A 57 -0.18 -11.86 4.62
N ASP A 58 0.06 -13.14 4.34
CA ASP A 58 1.36 -13.81 4.29
C ASP A 58 1.70 -14.35 2.89
N HIS A 59 1.38 -13.56 1.87
CA HIS A 59 1.62 -13.91 0.48
C HIS A 59 3.11 -14.19 0.22
N ASN A 60 3.38 -15.04 -0.78
CA ASN A 60 4.74 -15.26 -1.29
C ASN A 60 5.30 -14.01 -1.96
N THR A 61 6.62 -13.97 -2.17
CA THR A 61 7.26 -12.89 -2.92
C THR A 61 6.59 -12.73 -4.28
N ILE A 62 6.11 -11.52 -4.55
CA ILE A 62 5.52 -11.14 -5.84
C ILE A 62 6.64 -10.55 -6.70
N ASP A 63 6.82 -11.08 -7.90
CA ASP A 63 7.77 -10.54 -8.87
C ASP A 63 7.29 -9.18 -9.39
N ILE A 64 8.14 -8.17 -9.25
CA ILE A 64 7.87 -6.80 -9.68
C ILE A 64 7.67 -6.69 -11.20
N ASN A 65 8.23 -7.61 -11.98
CA ASN A 65 8.05 -7.65 -13.43
C ASN A 65 6.67 -8.23 -13.83
N HIS A 66 5.96 -8.82 -12.88
CA HIS A 66 4.68 -9.51 -13.08
C HIS A 66 3.63 -9.03 -12.07
N LEU A 67 3.55 -7.71 -11.87
CA LEU A 67 2.54 -7.13 -10.99
C LEU A 67 1.12 -7.29 -11.57
N PRO A 68 0.11 -7.51 -10.72
CA PRO A 68 -1.28 -7.48 -11.14
C PRO A 68 -1.65 -6.14 -11.78
N SER A 69 -2.50 -6.20 -12.79
CA SER A 69 -2.99 -4.99 -13.47
C SER A 69 -3.79 -4.10 -12.51
N PRO A 70 -3.85 -2.78 -12.75
CA PRO A 70 -4.81 -1.89 -12.10
C PRO A 70 -6.22 -2.47 -12.14
N GLY A 71 -6.91 -2.51 -11.01
CA GLY A 71 -8.28 -3.00 -10.91
C GLY A 71 -8.42 -4.52 -10.97
N ALA A 72 -7.33 -5.28 -10.95
CA ALA A 72 -7.38 -6.74 -10.86
C ALA A 72 -7.97 -7.25 -9.52
N GLY A 73 -8.12 -6.38 -8.51
CA GLY A 73 -8.85 -6.70 -7.30
C GLY A 73 -10.37 -6.64 -7.50
N GLU A 74 -11.10 -7.38 -6.68
CA GLU A 74 -12.57 -7.47 -6.67
C GLU A 74 -13.26 -6.20 -6.13
N TYR A 75 -12.97 -5.02 -6.70
CA TYR A 75 -13.42 -3.73 -6.18
C TYR A 75 -14.94 -3.65 -6.03
N TRP A 76 -15.69 -4.03 -7.08
CA TRP A 76 -17.14 -3.92 -7.07
C TRP A 76 -17.81 -4.88 -6.09
N GLY A 77 -17.34 -6.13 -6.03
CA GLY A 77 -17.82 -7.10 -5.06
C GLY A 77 -17.56 -6.63 -3.64
N ASN A 78 -16.35 -6.13 -3.37
CA ASN A 78 -15.95 -5.62 -2.08
C ASN A 78 -16.70 -4.34 -1.68
N LEU A 79 -16.96 -3.44 -2.64
CA LEU A 79 -17.77 -2.24 -2.40
C LEU A 79 -19.21 -2.62 -2.04
N THR A 80 -19.84 -3.51 -2.82
CA THR A 80 -21.19 -4.02 -2.50
C THR A 80 -21.21 -4.68 -1.13
N HIS A 81 -20.17 -5.45 -0.80
CA HIS A 81 -20.03 -6.05 0.52
C HIS A 81 -19.99 -5.00 1.63
N VAL A 82 -19.19 -3.94 1.49
CA VAL A 82 -19.15 -2.84 2.47
C VAL A 82 -20.49 -2.10 2.56
N LEU A 83 -21.14 -1.80 1.43
CA LEU A 83 -22.42 -1.09 1.39
C LEU A 83 -23.58 -1.88 2.00
N ALA A 84 -23.51 -3.21 1.98
CA ALA A 84 -24.49 -4.09 2.60
C ALA A 84 -24.33 -4.19 4.14
N SER A 85 -23.53 -3.33 4.78
CA SER A 85 -23.36 -3.34 6.24
C SER A 85 -24.58 -2.73 6.92
N CYS A 86 -25.14 -3.43 7.90
CA CYS A 86 -26.32 -3.00 8.66
C CYS A 86 -25.94 -2.36 10.01
N THR A 87 -24.72 -2.61 10.49
CA THR A 87 -24.21 -2.04 11.75
C THR A 87 -22.85 -1.39 11.58
N GLN A 88 -22.50 -0.50 12.52
CA GLN A 88 -21.18 0.12 12.56
C GLN A 88 -20.06 -0.92 12.74
N GLN A 89 -20.33 -2.01 13.47
CA GLN A 89 -19.37 -3.08 13.69
C GLN A 89 -19.11 -3.87 12.40
N GLU A 90 -20.17 -4.23 11.67
CA GLU A 90 -20.04 -4.88 10.36
C GLU A 90 -19.29 -3.98 9.38
N PHE A 91 -19.65 -2.70 9.32
CA PHE A 91 -18.98 -1.75 8.45
C PHE A 91 -17.48 -1.66 8.75
N ALA A 92 -17.09 -1.57 10.04
CA ALA A 92 -15.69 -1.51 10.43
C ALA A 92 -14.93 -2.80 10.05
N ALA A 93 -15.54 -3.98 10.27
CA ALA A 93 -14.95 -5.26 9.90
C ALA A 93 -14.75 -5.37 8.38
N ARG A 94 -15.79 -5.05 7.59
CA ARG A 94 -15.74 -5.11 6.12
C ARG A 94 -14.80 -4.05 5.54
N GLN A 95 -14.70 -2.88 6.14
CA GLN A 95 -13.72 -1.86 5.77
C GLN A 95 -12.28 -2.38 5.97
N GLN A 96 -12.00 -3.04 7.10
CA GLN A 96 -10.68 -3.61 7.38
C GLN A 96 -10.35 -4.76 6.43
N GLU A 97 -11.34 -5.58 6.10
CA GLU A 97 -11.18 -6.72 5.19
C GLU A 97 -10.95 -6.28 3.73
N THR A 98 -11.69 -5.28 3.25
CA THR A 98 -11.71 -4.88 1.84
C THR A 98 -10.81 -3.69 1.52
N GLY A 99 -10.39 -2.92 2.53
CA GLY A 99 -9.68 -1.67 2.31
C GLY A 99 -10.53 -0.55 1.71
N ILE A 100 -11.86 -0.70 1.65
CA ILE A 100 -12.81 0.29 1.14
C ILE A 100 -13.56 0.94 2.30
N ARG A 101 -13.51 2.27 2.39
CA ARG A 101 -14.20 3.04 3.43
C ARG A 101 -15.49 3.69 2.93
N LYS A 102 -15.57 4.02 1.65
CA LYS A 102 -16.75 4.68 1.06
C LYS A 102 -16.70 4.63 -0.46
N LEU A 103 -17.76 5.12 -1.08
CA LEU A 103 -17.80 5.41 -2.50
C LEU A 103 -16.73 6.45 -2.87
N GLY A 104 -16.01 6.22 -3.96
CA GLY A 104 -15.10 7.22 -4.52
C GLY A 104 -15.87 8.40 -5.12
N ILE A 105 -15.30 9.61 -5.07
CA ILE A 105 -15.97 10.84 -5.55
C ILE A 105 -16.31 10.77 -7.04
N PHE A 106 -15.47 10.11 -7.83
CA PHE A 106 -15.66 9.92 -9.27
C PHE A 106 -16.91 9.11 -9.62
N MET A 107 -17.49 8.38 -8.66
CA MET A 107 -18.73 7.65 -8.86
C MET A 107 -19.98 8.53 -8.72
N GLY A 108 -19.84 9.74 -8.16
CA GLY A 108 -20.92 10.72 -8.12
C GLY A 108 -21.00 11.58 -9.39
N MET A 109 -20.08 11.40 -10.35
CA MET A 109 -20.03 12.20 -11.57
C MET A 109 -20.92 11.58 -12.66
N PRO A 110 -21.63 12.39 -13.47
CA PRO A 110 -22.49 11.90 -14.56
C PRO A 110 -21.74 11.09 -15.62
N GLN A 111 -20.46 11.40 -15.83
CA GLN A 111 -19.56 10.71 -16.75
C GLN A 111 -18.21 10.57 -16.06
N SER A 112 -17.70 9.33 -16.01
CA SER A 112 -16.48 8.98 -15.30
C SER A 112 -15.93 7.67 -15.86
N LEU A 113 -14.61 7.52 -15.84
CA LEU A 113 -14.00 6.22 -16.09
C LEU A 113 -14.28 5.29 -14.89
N PRO A 114 -14.55 4.00 -15.12
CA PRO A 114 -14.80 3.08 -14.03
C PRO A 114 -13.59 3.01 -13.08
N PRO A 115 -13.79 2.84 -11.77
CA PRO A 115 -12.72 2.49 -10.85
C PRO A 115 -11.87 1.31 -11.37
N PRO A 116 -10.54 1.36 -11.25
CA PRO A 116 -9.72 2.47 -10.73
C PRO A 116 -9.27 3.49 -11.80
N PHE A 117 -9.71 3.37 -13.05
CA PHE A 117 -9.14 4.09 -14.20
C PHE A 117 -9.41 5.60 -14.21
N GLY A 118 -10.43 6.06 -13.48
CA GLY A 118 -10.66 7.49 -13.24
C GLY A 118 -9.80 8.07 -12.13
N TRP A 119 -9.06 7.25 -11.39
CA TRP A 119 -8.26 7.69 -10.26
C TRP A 119 -6.86 8.09 -10.73
N GLY A 120 -6.39 9.25 -10.26
CA GLY A 120 -5.04 9.70 -10.55
C GLY A 120 -3.99 8.74 -9.99
N CYS A 121 -3.02 8.34 -10.82
CA CYS A 121 -1.79 7.72 -10.34
C CYS A 121 -0.87 8.81 -9.78
N ASP A 122 -0.35 8.63 -8.58
CA ASP A 122 0.50 9.62 -7.92
C ASP A 122 1.96 9.53 -8.38
N ILE A 123 2.23 9.94 -9.62
CA ILE A 123 3.60 10.02 -10.15
C ILE A 123 4.33 11.28 -9.68
N MET A 124 3.60 12.35 -9.33
CA MET A 124 4.21 13.64 -9.02
C MET A 124 5.05 13.59 -7.73
N HIS A 125 4.62 12.83 -6.72
CA HIS A 125 5.39 12.69 -5.48
C HIS A 125 6.58 11.76 -5.62
N LEU A 126 6.54 10.82 -6.58
CA LEU A 126 7.64 9.90 -6.80
C LEU A 126 8.93 10.67 -7.12
N THR A 127 8.89 11.54 -8.13
CA THR A 127 10.09 12.24 -8.62
C THR A 127 10.51 13.40 -7.73
N ALA A 128 9.55 14.18 -7.20
CA ALA A 128 9.86 15.39 -6.44
C ALA A 128 10.25 15.12 -4.98
N ILE A 129 9.68 14.10 -4.35
CA ILE A 129 9.77 13.88 -2.90
C ILE A 129 10.31 12.48 -2.57
N ASN A 130 9.69 11.41 -3.07
CA ASN A 130 10.06 10.06 -2.63
C ASN A 130 11.47 9.66 -3.08
N VAL A 131 11.88 10.00 -4.31
CA VAL A 131 13.25 9.73 -4.76
C VAL A 131 14.26 10.46 -3.87
N ARG A 132 14.06 11.76 -3.64
CA ARG A 132 15.00 12.60 -2.89
C ARG A 132 15.04 12.26 -1.41
N ASP A 133 13.88 12.19 -0.77
CA ASP A 133 13.76 12.17 0.69
C ASP A 133 13.65 10.76 1.26
N LEU A 134 13.35 9.75 0.43
CA LEU A 134 13.20 8.36 0.86
C LEU A 134 14.19 7.42 0.18
N LEU A 135 14.23 7.37 -1.16
CA LEU A 135 15.02 6.37 -1.88
C LEU A 135 16.52 6.64 -1.84
N ILE A 136 16.95 7.89 -2.07
CA ILE A 136 18.38 8.24 -1.99
C ILE A 136 18.94 7.95 -0.59
N PRO A 137 18.33 8.42 0.52
CA PRO A 137 18.81 8.07 1.86
C PRO A 137 18.80 6.56 2.14
N LEU A 138 17.87 5.80 1.54
CA LEU A 138 17.84 4.34 1.66
C LEU A 138 19.02 3.67 0.97
N TRP A 139 19.34 4.10 -0.26
CA TRP A 139 20.49 3.58 -1.00
C TRP A 139 21.82 4.05 -0.42
N GLN A 140 21.86 5.19 0.26
CA GLN A 140 23.02 5.68 1.00
C GLN A 140 23.17 5.04 2.39
N GLY A 141 22.17 4.29 2.87
CA GLY A 141 22.21 3.72 4.21
C GLY A 141 22.08 4.74 5.35
N THR A 142 21.47 5.90 5.10
CA THR A 142 21.39 7.02 6.07
C THR A 142 20.05 7.11 6.81
N HIS A 143 19.09 6.22 6.51
CA HIS A 143 17.83 6.15 7.26
C HIS A 143 18.03 5.69 8.69
N SER A 144 17.19 6.21 9.59
CA SER A 144 17.11 5.75 10.96
C SER A 144 16.68 4.29 11.02
N THR A 145 17.43 3.47 11.74
CA THR A 145 17.13 2.05 11.91
C THR A 145 16.57 1.75 13.30
N LYS A 146 16.02 0.55 13.48
CA LYS A 146 15.55 0.05 14.77
C LYS A 146 16.29 -1.23 15.12
N ASP A 147 16.56 -1.40 16.41
CA ASP A 147 17.16 -2.61 16.98
C ASP A 147 18.42 -3.04 16.21
N ASP A 148 18.47 -4.29 15.75
CA ASP A 148 19.62 -4.90 15.08
C ASP A 148 19.65 -4.63 13.56
N ASP A 149 18.79 -3.73 13.05
CA ASP A 149 18.79 -3.35 11.64
C ASP A 149 19.94 -2.35 11.39
N HIS A 150 20.93 -2.74 10.60
CA HIS A 150 22.11 -1.94 10.34
C HIS A 150 22.33 -1.73 8.85
N PRO A 151 22.68 -0.51 8.39
CA PRO A 151 22.94 -0.24 6.98
C PRO A 151 24.01 -1.13 6.35
N SER A 152 24.99 -1.59 7.12
CA SER A 152 26.01 -2.54 6.69
C SER A 152 25.46 -3.91 6.26
N CYS A 153 24.25 -4.26 6.71
CA CYS A 153 23.57 -5.50 6.36
C CYS A 153 22.66 -5.34 5.13
N TRP A 154 22.52 -4.13 4.59
CA TRP A 154 21.61 -3.83 3.48
C TRP A 154 22.32 -4.03 2.14
N GLY A 155 22.08 -5.16 1.49
CA GLY A 155 22.60 -5.41 0.12
C GLY A 155 22.10 -4.40 -0.92
N TRP A 156 21.05 -3.63 -0.62
CA TRP A 156 20.50 -2.56 -1.46
C TRP A 156 21.04 -1.16 -1.13
N ALA A 157 21.86 -0.99 -0.09
CA ALA A 157 22.51 0.28 0.22
C ALA A 157 23.74 0.51 -0.68
N ALA A 158 23.52 0.46 -2.00
CA ALA A 158 24.57 0.45 -3.02
C ALA A 158 25.33 1.78 -3.14
N LEU A 159 24.83 2.85 -2.53
CA LEU A 159 25.40 4.21 -2.58
C LEU A 159 25.91 4.66 -1.20
N ALA A 160 26.12 3.71 -0.27
CA ALA A 160 26.63 4.01 1.06
C ALA A 160 28.12 4.41 1.03
N ASP A 161 28.85 4.00 0.00
CA ASP A 161 30.24 4.39 -0.23
C ASP A 161 30.33 5.76 -0.93
N SER A 162 31.13 6.66 -0.38
CA SER A 162 31.27 8.03 -0.89
C SER A 162 32.00 8.12 -2.22
N ASP A 163 32.84 7.14 -2.55
CA ASP A 163 33.54 7.12 -3.85
C ASP A 163 32.61 6.65 -4.98
N THR A 164 31.54 5.92 -4.63
CA THR A 164 30.51 5.44 -5.56
C THR A 164 29.38 6.46 -5.79
N TRP A 165 29.17 7.40 -4.87
CA TRP A 165 28.11 8.43 -4.90
C TRP A 165 28.57 9.75 -5.55
#